data_AF-A0A2K3YXV0-F1
#
_entry.id   AF-A0A2K3YXV0-F1
#
_cell.length_a   1.000
_cell.length_b   1.000
_cell.length_c   1.000
_cell.angle_alpha   90.00
_cell.angle_beta   90.00
_cell.angle_gamma   90.00
#
_symmetry.space_group_name_H-M   'P 1'
#
loop_
_entity.id
_entity.type
_entity.pdbx_description
1 polymer ?
#
loop_
_entity_poly.entity_id
_entity_poly.type
_entity_poly.pdbx_seq_one_letter_code
_entity_poly.pdbx_strand_id
1 'polypeptide(L)' 'MKMLATFIVTSLLSFVGFSIAGFVASNIEWLEITAMSLLVGLLITWTFNPIAPFNFKKQH' A
#
# COMPACT_ATOMS: atom_id res chain seq x y z
N MET A 1 -5.30 -15.98 -0.48
CA MET A 1 -5.01 -15.69 -1.90
C MET A 1 -5.48 -14.31 -2.34
N LYS A 2 -6.75 -13.91 -2.10
CA LYS A 2 -7.27 -12.58 -2.52
C LYS A 2 -6.50 -11.39 -1.91
N MET A 3 -6.20 -11.43 -0.61
CA MET A 3 -5.45 -10.38 0.10
C MET A 3 -4.04 -10.16 -0.47
N LEU A 4 -3.28 -11.24 -0.71
CA LEU A 4 -1.93 -11.18 -1.28
C LEU A 4 -1.96 -10.59 -2.70
N ALA A 5 -2.93 -10.99 -3.52
CA ALA A 5 -3.08 -10.46 -4.87
C ALA A 5 -3.38 -8.95 -4.85
N THR A 6 -4.31 -8.50 -3.99
CA THR A 6 -4.59 -7.07 -3.80
C THR A 6 -3.35 -6.31 -3.35
N PHE A 7 -2.57 -6.86 -2.42
CA PHE A 7 -1.32 -6.27 -1.95
C PHE A 7 -0.29 -6.10 -3.07
N ILE A 8 -0.03 -7.15 -3.85
CA ILE A 8 0.95 -7.12 -4.92
C ILE A 8 0.53 -6.11 -6.00
N VAL A 9 -0.73 -6.16 -6.44
CA VAL A 9 -1.23 -5.27 -7.50
C VAL A 9 -1.18 -3.80 -7.07
N THR A 10 -1.63 -3.50 -5.85
CA THR A 10 -1.63 -2.12 -5.34
C THR A 10 -0.23 -1.59 -5.08
N SER A 11 0.69 -2.43 -4.58
CA SER A 11 2.10 -2.07 -4.41
C SER A 11 2.76 -1.76 -5.75
N LEU A 12 2.53 -2.59 -6.77
CA LEU A 12 3.08 -2.37 -8.11
C LEU A 12 2.53 -1.09 -8.76
N LEU A 13 1.22 -0.85 -8.66
CA LEU A 13 0.61 0.38 -9.18
C LEU A 13 1.15 1.63 -8.49
N SER A 14 1.30 1.56 -7.16
CA SER A 14 1.85 2.66 -6.36
C SER A 14 3.32 2.91 -6.72
N PHE A 15 4.10 1.85 -6.96
CA PHE A 15 5.48 1.95 -7.40
C PHE A 15 5.64 2.64 -8.74
N VAL A 16 4.79 2.31 -9.72
CA VAL A 16 4.79 3.01 -11.00
C VAL A 16 4.45 4.49 -10.81
N GLY A 17 3.42 4.81 -10.02
CA GLY A 17 3.01 6.19 -9.75
C GLY A 17 4.12 7.00 -9.07
N PHE A 18 4.73 6.47 -8.01
CA PHE A 18 5.82 7.13 -7.30
C PHE A 18 7.11 7.19 -8.12
N SER A 19 7.38 6.23 -9.00
CA SER A 19 8.52 6.29 -9.92
C SER A 19 8.39 7.44 -10.92
N ILE A 20 7.19 7.64 -11.47
CA ILE A 20 6.92 8.78 -12.37
C ILE A 20 7.05 10.09 -11.60
N ALA A 21 6.48 10.18 -10.40
CA ALA A 21 6.57 11.37 -9.56
C ALA A 21 8.01 11.67 -9.14
N GLY A 22 8.79 10.66 -8.75
CA GLY A 22 10.19 10.79 -8.38
C GLY A 22 11.08 11.21 -9.55
N PHE A 23 10.80 10.70 -10.76
CA PHE A 23 11.47 11.16 -11.98
C PHE A 23 11.22 12.65 -12.25
N VAL A 24 9.98 13.13 -12.05
CA VAL A 24 9.62 14.55 -12.22
C VAL A 24 10.22 15.42 -11.10
N ALA A 25 10.21 14.94 -9.86
CA ALA A 25 10.68 15.69 -8.69
C ALA A 25 12.22 15.75 -8.58
N SER A 26 12.95 14.83 -9.21
CA SER A 26 14.42 14.76 -9.29
C SER A 26 15.17 14.65 -7.96
N ASN A 27 14.47 14.51 -6.83
CA ASN A 27 15.04 14.51 -5.49
C ASN A 27 14.56 13.36 -4.60
N ILE A 28 13.80 12.42 -5.15
CA ILE A 28 13.27 11.27 -4.39
C ILE A 28 14.19 10.07 -4.65
N GLU A 29 14.67 9.46 -3.57
CA GLU A 29 15.50 8.27 -3.68
C GLU A 29 14.67 7.03 -4.05
N TRP A 30 15.26 6.11 -4.81
CA TRP A 30 14.61 4.85 -5.18
C TRP A 30 14.19 4.00 -3.98
N LEU A 31 14.91 4.13 -2.86
CA LEU A 31 14.57 3.47 -1.61
C LEU A 31 13.26 4.00 -1.02
N GLU A 32 13.05 5.33 -1.05
CA GLU A 32 11.83 5.98 -0.57
C GLU A 32 10.63 5.58 -1.42
N ILE A 33 10.79 5.59 -2.75
CA ILE A 33 9.76 5.15 -3.71
C ILE A 33 9.33 3.71 -3.39
N THR A 34 10.31 2.82 -3.18
CA THR A 34 10.04 1.40 -2.86
C THR A 34 9.32 1.26 -1.52
N ALA A 35 9.79 1.94 -0.47
CA ALA A 35 9.19 1.89 0.86
C ALA A 35 7.76 2.45 0.86
N MET A 36 7.54 3.61 0.24
CA MET A 36 6.21 4.22 0.11
C MET A 36 5.23 3.31 -0.64
N SER A 37 5.69 2.66 -1.71
CA SER A 37 4.85 1.75 -2.50
C SER A 37 4.39 0.54 -1.71
N LEU A 38 5.29 -0.05 -0.93
CA LEU A 38 4.96 -1.18 -0.06
C LEU A 38 4.02 -0.76 1.08
N LEU A 39 4.24 0.41 1.67
CA LEU A 39 3.37 0.95 2.72
C LEU A 39 1.96 1.24 2.19
N VAL A 40 1.83 1.83 1.00
CA VAL A 40 0.52 2.07 0.36
C VAL A 40 -0.17 0.74 0.05
N GLY A 41 0.56 -0.23 -0.50
CA GLY A 41 0.00 -1.56 -0.74
C GLY A 41 -0.52 -2.22 0.54
N LEU A 42 0.25 -2.14 1.63
CA LEU A 42 -0.15 -2.64 2.95
C LEU A 42 -1.39 -1.91 3.46
N LEU A 43 -1.42 -0.58 3.39
CA LEU A 43 -2.54 0.24 3.84
C LEU A 43 -3.84 -0.10 3.11
N ILE A 44 -3.79 -0.18 1.77
CA ILE A 44 -4.95 -0.51 0.94
C ILE A 44 -5.42 -1.93 1.27
N THR A 45 -4.49 -2.88 1.34
CA THR A 45 -4.81 -4.27 1.65
C THR A 45 -5.46 -4.41 3.02
N TRP A 46 -4.96 -3.67 4.01
CA TRP A 46 -5.49 -3.66 5.38
C TRP A 46 -6.87 -2.99 5.46
N THR A 47 -7.12 -1.98 4.63
CA THR A 47 -8.45 -1.32 4.51
C THR A 47 -9.52 -2.31 4.03
N PHE A 48 -9.19 -3.17 3.06
CA PHE A 48 -10.14 -4.14 2.51
C PHE A 48 -10.15 -5.50 3.23
N ASN A 49 -9.07 -5.85 3.91
CA ASN A 49 -8.91 -7.12 4.64
C ASN A 49 -8.27 -6.85 6.01
N PRO A 50 -8.98 -6.19 6.95
CA PRO A 50 -8.44 -5.88 8.26
C PRO A 50 -8.16 -7.16 9.04
N ILE A 51 -6.93 -7.28 9.56
CA ILE A 51 -6.47 -8.44 10.34
C ILE A 51 -7.13 -8.48 11.73
N ALA A 52 -7.60 -7.33 12.24
CA ALA A 52 -8.42 -7.25 13.43
C ALA A 52 -9.91 -7.23 13.03
N PRO A 53 -10.75 -8.09 13.61
CA PRO A 53 -12.18 -7.97 13.37
C PRO A 53 -12.63 -6.64 13.96
N PHE A 54 -13.39 -5.85 13.20
CA PHE A 54 -14.17 -4.70 13.68
C PHE A 54 -15.32 -5.15 14.63
N ASN A 55 -15.07 -6.14 15.50
CA ASN A 55 -16.03 -6.66 16.47
C ASN A 55 -16.07 -5.83 17.76
N PHE A 56 -15.54 -4.60 17.75
CA PHE A 56 -15.88 -3.58 18.76
C PHE A 56 -17.39 -3.27 18.81
N LYS A 57 -18.18 -3.71 17.82
CA LYS A 57 -19.65 -3.55 17.79
C LYS A 57 -20.46 -4.54 18.65
N LYS A 58 -19.85 -5.49 19.36
CA LYS A 58 -20.60 -6.47 20.19
C LYS A 58 -20.38 -6.35 21.70
N GLN A 59 -19.74 -5.29 22.20
CA GLN A 59 -19.43 -5.14 23.62
C GLN A 59 -19.89 -3.83 24.27
N HIS A 60 -20.86 -3.13 23.66
CA HIS A 60 -21.63 -2.07 24.33
C HIS A 60 -23.12 -2.32 24.13
#